data_AF-M5S3Z9-F1
#
_entry.id   AF-M5S3Z9-F1
#
_cell.length_a   1.000
_cell.length_b   1.000
_cell.length_c   1.000
_cell.angle_alpha   90.00
_cell.angle_beta   90.00
_cell.angle_gamma   90.00
#
_symmetry.space_group_name_H-M   'P 1'
#
loop_
_entity.id
_entity.type
_entity.pdbx_description
1 polymer ?
#
loop_
_entity_poly.entity_id
_entity_poly.type
_entity_poly.pdbx_seq_one_letter_code
_entity_poly.pdbx_strand_id
1 'polypeptide(L)'
;MLGSDPFHLQPDYSSAVLHLETNTGLRGVSIVFTVGAGTDWVCHGIKDLCQLLIGMTLDQFAESPITLYRRLIDHHQLRWLHDGVFAWPP
;
A
#
# COMPACT_ATOMS: atom_id res chain seq x y z
N MET A 1 10.36 -25.42 -10.23
CA MET A 1 11.37 -24.44 -9.80
C MET A 1 11.29 -23.23 -10.72
N LEU A 2 10.37 -22.31 -10.47
CA LEU A 2 10.31 -21.01 -11.17
C LEU A 2 9.84 -20.01 -10.11
N GLY A 3 10.78 -19.29 -9.51
CA GLY A 3 10.47 -18.25 -8.54
C GLY A 3 11.43 -18.06 -7.38
N SER A 4 12.28 -19.05 -7.09
CA SER A 4 13.27 -18.96 -6.01
C SER A 4 14.52 -18.22 -6.47
N ASP A 5 14.87 -17.13 -5.78
CA ASP A 5 16.19 -16.50 -5.87
C ASP A 5 17.09 -17.00 -4.70
N PRO A 6 18.39 -16.64 -4.64
CA PRO A 6 19.31 -17.12 -3.59
C PRO A 6 18.85 -16.83 -2.15
N PHE A 7 17.98 -15.83 -1.94
CA PHE A 7 17.46 -15.41 -0.64
C PHE A 7 16.05 -15.96 -0.37
N HIS A 8 15.22 -16.13 -1.40
CA HIS A 8 13.83 -16.58 -1.26
C HIS A 8 13.67 -18.00 -1.79
N LEU A 9 14.02 -18.99 -0.97
CA LEU A 9 14.04 -20.41 -1.36
C LEU A 9 12.64 -21.05 -1.52
N GLN A 10 11.60 -20.47 -0.91
CA GLN A 10 10.21 -20.92 -0.99
C GLN A 10 9.23 -19.72 -0.96
N PRO A 11 9.15 -18.92 -2.02
CA PRO A 11 8.25 -17.77 -2.06
C PRO A 11 6.79 -18.24 -2.17
N ASP A 12 5.93 -17.64 -1.36
CA ASP A 12 4.47 -17.79 -1.46
C ASP A 12 3.91 -16.55 -2.15
N TYR A 13 3.67 -16.64 -3.45
CA TYR A 13 3.22 -15.49 -4.24
C TYR A 13 1.87 -14.98 -3.78
N SER A 14 1.91 -13.84 -3.09
CA SER A 14 0.77 -13.24 -2.42
C SER A 14 0.59 -11.80 -2.89
N SER A 15 -0.63 -11.28 -2.78
CA SER A 15 -0.90 -9.89 -3.12
C SER A 15 -1.90 -9.23 -2.18
N ALA A 16 -1.64 -7.97 -1.86
CA ALA A 16 -2.63 -7.09 -1.26
C ALA A 16 -3.40 -6.39 -2.39
N VAL A 17 -4.69 -6.71 -2.51
CA VAL A 17 -5.57 -6.17 -3.55
C VAL A 17 -6.45 -5.08 -2.95
N LEU A 18 -6.32 -3.85 -3.46
CA LEU A 18 -7.08 -2.69 -3.03
C LEU A 18 -8.18 -2.36 -4.02
N HIS A 19 -9.40 -2.23 -3.51
CA HIS A 19 -10.55 -1.70 -4.25
C HIS A 19 -10.99 -0.39 -3.59
N LEU A 20 -10.97 0.70 -4.35
CA LEU A 20 -11.58 1.97 -3.96
C LEU A 20 -12.86 2.16 -4.74
N GLU A 21 -13.97 2.41 -4.05
CA GLU A 21 -15.29 2.54 -4.66
C GLU A 21 -15.82 3.96 -4.50
N THR A 22 -16.44 4.46 -5.56
CA THR A 22 -17.22 5.69 -5.51
C THR A 22 -18.68 5.38 -5.24
N ASN A 23 -19.43 6.38 -4.78
CA ASN A 23 -20.88 6.30 -4.65
C ASN A 23 -21.63 6.16 -6.01
N THR A 24 -20.94 6.35 -7.14
CA THR A 24 -21.48 6.21 -8.50
C THR A 24 -21.23 4.82 -9.09
N GLY A 25 -20.60 3.91 -8.34
CA GLY A 25 -20.30 2.55 -8.78
C GLY A 25 -19.01 2.41 -9.59
N LEU A 26 -18.21 3.48 -9.73
CA LEU A 26 -16.86 3.37 -10.28
C LEU A 26 -15.94 2.73 -9.25
N ARG A 27 -15.02 1.89 -9.71
CA ARG A 27 -14.04 1.21 -8.87
C ARG A 27 -12.63 1.40 -9.40
N GLY A 28 -11.75 1.94 -8.56
CA GLY A 28 -10.31 1.90 -8.76
C GLY A 28 -9.73 0.61 -8.17
N VAL A 29 -8.85 -0.07 -8.90
CA VAL A 29 -8.22 -1.32 -8.46
C VAL A 29 -6.70 -1.13 -8.47
N SER A 30 -6.04 -1.54 -7.39
CA SER A 30 -4.59 -1.55 -7.27
C SER A 30 -4.11 -2.84 -6.61
N ILE A 31 -2.88 -3.24 -6.92
CA ILE A 31 -2.28 -4.47 -6.44
C ILE A 31 -0.88 -4.17 -5.94
N VAL A 32 -0.58 -4.64 -4.73
CA VAL A 32 0.78 -4.69 -4.19
C VAL A 32 1.20 -6.15 -4.10
N PHE A 33 2.27 -6.50 -4.81
CA PHE A 33 2.81 -7.84 -4.84
C PHE A 33 3.75 -8.09 -3.65
N THR A 34 3.70 -9.31 -3.11
CA THR A 34 4.45 -9.75 -1.93
C THR A 34 4.81 -11.24 -2.06
N VAL A 35 5.68 -11.74 -1.19
CA VAL A 35 6.20 -13.12 -1.26
C VAL A 35 5.83 -13.97 -0.03
N GLY A 36 4.64 -13.71 0.56
CA GLY A 36 4.03 -14.58 1.57
C GLY A 36 3.78 -13.86 2.88
N ALA A 37 4.45 -14.30 3.96
CA ALA A 37 4.29 -13.69 5.28
C ALA A 37 4.54 -12.17 5.24
N GLY A 38 3.63 -11.39 5.86
CA GLY A 38 3.67 -9.92 5.87
C GLY A 38 2.72 -9.26 4.86
N THR A 39 2.10 -10.00 3.93
CA THR A 39 1.03 -9.44 3.07
C THR A 39 -0.13 -8.87 3.89
N ASP A 40 -0.46 -9.50 5.01
CA ASP A 40 -1.46 -9.03 5.96
C ASP A 40 -1.08 -7.68 6.59
N TRP A 41 0.19 -7.45 6.91
CA TRP A 41 0.70 -6.16 7.40
C TRP A 41 0.59 -5.09 6.33
N VAL A 42 0.93 -5.42 5.08
CA VAL A 42 0.73 -4.53 3.92
C VAL A 42 -0.74 -4.15 3.77
N CYS A 43 -1.66 -5.12 3.89
CA CYS A 43 -3.11 -4.86 3.86
C CYS A 43 -3.55 -3.89 4.97
N HIS A 44 -3.01 -4.00 6.19
CA HIS A 44 -3.33 -3.07 7.28
C HIS A 44 -2.81 -1.66 6.97
N GLY A 45 -1.55 -1.53 6.54
CA GLY A 45 -1.00 -0.22 6.17
C GLY A 45 -1.76 0.45 5.02
N ILE A 46 -2.18 -0.32 4.02
CA ILE A 46 -3.05 0.18 2.94
C ILE A 46 -4.38 0.70 3.49
N LYS A 47 -5.03 -0.04 4.41
CA LYS A 47 -6.31 0.38 5.01
C LYS A 47 -6.17 1.69 5.79
N ASP A 48 -5.09 1.86 6.55
CA ASP A 48 -4.82 3.08 7.30
C ASP A 48 -4.58 4.27 6.36
N LEU A 49 -3.76 4.10 5.32
CA LEU A 49 -3.53 5.14 4.31
C LEU A 49 -4.82 5.51 3.57
N CYS A 50 -5.69 4.54 3.28
CA CYS A 50 -6.97 4.79 2.61
C CYS A 50 -7.88 5.72 3.42
N GLN A 51 -7.76 5.77 4.75
CA GLN A 51 -8.55 6.69 5.58
C GLN A 51 -8.33 8.17 5.21
N LEU A 52 -7.16 8.50 4.64
CA LEU A 52 -6.84 9.84 4.16
C LEU A 52 -7.59 10.20 2.85
N LEU A 53 -8.11 9.19 2.15
CA LEU A 53 -8.80 9.28 0.86
C LEU A 53 -10.32 9.20 0.98
N ILE A 54 -10.85 8.53 2.00
CA ILE A 54 -12.30 8.36 2.18
C ILE A 54 -13.00 9.71 2.30
N GLY A 55 -14.07 9.89 1.52
CA GLY A 55 -14.84 11.14 1.46
C GLY A 55 -14.33 12.16 0.44
N MET A 56 -13.19 11.93 -0.21
CA MET A 56 -12.72 12.73 -1.33
C MET A 56 -13.58 12.49 -2.59
N THR A 57 -13.84 13.54 -3.36
CA THR A 57 -14.52 13.38 -4.66
C THR A 57 -13.55 12.84 -5.71
N LEU A 58 -14.09 12.21 -6.76
CA LEU A 58 -13.25 11.70 -7.85
C LEU A 58 -12.46 12.83 -8.56
N ASP A 59 -13.07 14.01 -8.71
CA ASP A 59 -12.41 15.17 -9.32
C ASP A 59 -11.22 15.62 -8.46
N GLN A 60 -11.38 15.72 -7.15
CA GLN A 60 -10.29 16.06 -6.22
C GLN A 60 -9.16 15.02 -6.25
N PHE A 61 -9.52 13.74 -6.38
CA PHE A 61 -8.56 12.64 -6.48
C PHE A 61 -7.73 12.74 -7.77
N ALA A 62 -8.35 13.15 -8.88
CA ALA A 62 -7.71 13.24 -10.20
C ALA A 62 -6.96 14.57 -10.45
N GLU A 63 -7.31 15.65 -9.74
CA GLU A 63 -6.82 17.01 -9.99
C GLU A 63 -5.29 17.15 -9.82
N SER A 64 -4.71 16.59 -8.75
CA SER A 64 -3.26 16.63 -8.52
C SER A 64 -2.72 15.35 -7.88
N PRO A 65 -2.35 14.34 -8.69
CA PRO A 65 -1.80 13.08 -8.22
C PRO A 65 -0.49 13.24 -7.42
N ILE A 66 0.34 14.22 -7.77
CA ILE A 66 1.60 14.49 -7.04
C ILE A 66 1.33 15.03 -5.64
N THR A 67 0.35 15.93 -5.50
CA THR A 67 -0.05 16.44 -4.18
C THR A 67 -0.62 15.33 -3.31
N LEU A 68 -1.46 14.47 -3.90
CA LEU A 68 -2.01 13.31 -3.20
C LEU A 68 -0.93 12.33 -2.76
N TYR A 69 0.01 12.00 -3.65
CA TYR A 69 1.17 11.17 -3.34
C TYR A 69 1.97 11.73 -2.16
N ARG A 70 2.31 13.03 -2.19
CA ARG A 70 3.01 13.71 -1.08
C ARG A 70 2.25 13.61 0.22
N ARG A 71 0.93 13.83 0.21
CA ARG A 71 0.07 13.72 1.41
C ARG A 71 0.13 12.31 2.03
N LEU A 72 0.24 11.27 1.22
CA LEU A 72 0.34 9.89 1.70
C LEU A 72 1.72 9.59 2.32
N ILE A 73 2.81 9.96 1.63
CA ILE A 73 4.18 9.64 2.09
C ILE A 73 4.66 10.54 3.24
N ASP A 74 4.17 11.77 3.34
CA ASP A 74 4.56 12.74 4.37
C ASP A 74 3.62 12.71 5.59
N HIS A 75 2.78 11.68 5.72
CA HIS A 75 1.92 11.53 6.89
C HIS A 75 2.77 11.43 8.17
N HIS A 76 2.60 12.39 9.08
CA HIS A 76 3.51 12.66 10.20
C HIS A 76 3.76 11.46 11.11
N GLN A 77 2.76 10.58 11.29
CA GLN A 77 2.88 9.36 12.09
C GLN A 77 3.28 8.14 11.27
N LEU A 78 2.76 8.01 10.04
CA LEU A 78 2.95 6.77 9.26
C LEU A 78 4.34 6.74 8.62
N ARG A 79 4.93 7.90 8.36
CA ARG A 79 6.32 8.02 7.88
C ARG A 79 7.32 7.35 8.82
N TRP A 80 7.07 7.33 10.13
CA TRP A 80 7.96 6.69 11.11
C TRP A 80 7.93 5.17 11.05
N LEU A 81 6.89 4.55 10.49
CA LEU A 81 6.81 3.09 10.33
C LEU A 81 7.85 2.59 9.33
N HIS A 82 8.14 3.38 8.30
CA HIS A 82 9.19 3.06 7.33
C HIS A 82 10.58 3.00 8.00
N ASP A 83 10.91 4.02 8.80
CA ASP A 83 12.23 4.12 9.43
C ASP A 83 12.45 3.06 10.52
N GLY A 84 11.37 2.66 11.23
CA GLY A 84 11.41 1.60 12.24
C GLY A 84 11.74 0.21 11.68
N VAL A 85 11.50 -0.04 10.39
CA VAL A 85 11.82 -1.33 9.72
C VAL A 85 13.31 -1.41 9.32
N PHE A 86 13.99 -0.28 9.12
CA PHE A 86 15.41 -0.23 8.78
C PHE A 86 16.34 -0.07 9.99
N ALA A 87 15.79 0.19 11.19
CA ALA A 87 16.56 0.48 12.39
C ALA A 87 17.02 -0.76 13.20
N TRP A 88 17.12 -1.94 12.57
CA TRP A 88 17.71 -3.12 13.19
C TRP A 88 19.12 -3.41 12.66
N PRO A 89 20.17 -3.14 13.45
CA PRO A 89 21.39 -3.94 13.48
C PRO A 89 21.48 -4.74 14.80
N PRO A 90 22.19 -5.88 14.88
CA PRO A 90 23.14 -6.45 13.91
C PRO A 90 22.64 -7.70 13.17
#